data_AF-A0A068BIF9-F1
#
_entry.id   AF-A0A068BIF9-F1
#
_cell.length_a   1.000
_cell.length_b   1.000
_cell.length_c   1.000
_cell.angle_alpha   90.00
_cell.angle_beta   90.00
_cell.angle_gamma   90.00
#
_symmetry.space_group_name_H-M   'P 1'
#
loop_
_entity.id
_entity.type
_entity.pdbx_description
1 polymer ?
#
loop_
_entity_poly.entity_id
_entity_poly.type
_entity_poly.pdbx_seq_one_letter_code
_entity_poly.pdbx_strand_id
1 'polypeptide(L)'
;ITESERGVIKETWARVYANCEDVGVSILIRFFVNFPSAKQHFSQFKHMEDPLEMEGSVQLRKHGRRVMGAVNSVVENLGDPEKVTTVLSIVGKSHALKHKVEPVYFKILTGVMLEVFAEEYAKDFTPDVQLV
;
A
#
# COMPACT_ATOMS: atom_id res chain seq x y z
N ILE A 1 -9.62 -11.32 13.26
CA ILE A 1 -8.24 -11.82 13.33
C ILE A 1 -7.96 -12.34 14.72
N THR A 2 -7.44 -13.56 14.82
CA THR A 2 -6.95 -14.16 16.07
C THR A 2 -5.58 -13.59 16.44
N GLU A 3 -5.10 -13.87 17.67
CA GLU A 3 -3.73 -13.49 18.05
C GLU A 3 -2.66 -14.20 17.21
N SER A 4 -2.91 -15.45 16.79
CA SER A 4 -2.00 -16.19 15.91
C SER A 4 -1.92 -15.52 14.53
N GLU A 5 -3.07 -15.22 13.94
CA GLU A 5 -3.16 -14.51 12.65
C GLU A 5 -2.48 -13.14 12.71
N ARG A 6 -2.68 -12.40 13.81
CA ARG A 6 -1.98 -11.13 14.06
C ARG A 6 -0.47 -11.29 14.08
N GLY A 7 0.04 -12.34 14.74
CA GLY A 7 1.47 -12.64 14.80
C GLY A 7 2.06 -12.88 13.41
N VAL A 8 1.40 -13.70 12.61
CA VAL A 8 1.79 -14.01 11.22
C VAL A 8 1.82 -12.74 10.36
N ILE A 9 0.78 -11.89 10.45
CA ILE A 9 0.72 -10.63 9.69
C ILE A 9 1.89 -9.72 10.09
N LYS A 10 2.17 -9.57 11.39
CA LYS A 10 3.27 -8.72 11.87
C LYS A 10 4.64 -9.22 11.43
N GLU A 11 4.89 -10.52 11.53
CA GLU A 11 6.16 -11.12 11.12
C GLU A 11 6.41 -10.94 9.61
N THR A 12 5.40 -11.25 8.80
CA THR A 12 5.50 -11.12 7.34
C THR A 12 5.67 -9.66 6.93
N TRP A 13 4.88 -8.76 7.54
CA TRP A 13 4.97 -7.33 7.27
C TRP A 13 6.33 -6.74 7.62
N ALA A 14 6.99 -7.20 8.70
CA ALA A 14 8.32 -6.74 9.06
C ALA A 14 9.36 -6.97 7.95
N ARG A 15 9.22 -8.05 7.17
CA ARG A 15 10.07 -8.33 6.00
C ARG A 15 9.80 -7.37 4.85
N VAL A 16 8.53 -7.11 4.57
CA VAL A 16 8.09 -6.15 3.55
C VAL A 16 8.57 -4.73 3.90
N TYR A 17 8.35 -4.32 5.15
CA TYR A 17 8.62 -2.95 5.59
C TYR A 17 10.12 -2.62 5.71
N ALA A 18 10.99 -3.63 5.81
CA ALA A 18 12.44 -3.43 5.82
C ALA A 18 12.95 -2.66 4.58
N ASN A 19 12.29 -2.82 3.43
CA ASN A 19 12.58 -2.10 2.18
C ASN A 19 11.41 -1.20 1.75
N CYS A 20 10.74 -0.56 2.72
CA CYS A 20 9.46 0.12 2.49
C CYS A 20 9.46 1.18 1.39
N GLU A 21 10.57 1.89 1.13
CA GLU A 21 10.60 2.88 0.05
C GLU A 21 10.48 2.21 -1.32
N ASP A 22 11.32 1.23 -1.60
CA ASP A 22 11.37 0.59 -2.91
C ASP A 22 10.14 -0.28 -3.16
N VAL A 23 9.66 -1.00 -2.14
CA VAL A 23 8.40 -1.76 -2.22
C VAL A 23 7.21 -0.83 -2.46
N GLY A 24 7.14 0.29 -1.74
CA GLY A 24 6.07 1.27 -1.91
C GLY A 24 6.07 1.89 -3.31
N VAL A 25 7.25 2.07 -3.91
CA VAL A 25 7.38 2.54 -5.30
C VAL A 25 6.97 1.45 -6.29
N SER A 26 7.44 0.21 -6.13
CA SER A 26 7.09 -0.94 -6.97
C SER A 26 5.57 -1.15 -7.03
N ILE A 27 4.89 -1.14 -5.87
CA ILE A 27 3.43 -1.24 -5.76
C ILE A 27 2.74 -0.11 -6.54
N LEU A 28 3.17 1.14 -6.35
CA LEU A 28 2.53 2.28 -7.00
C LEU A 28 2.77 2.30 -8.51
N ILE A 29 3.97 1.97 -8.98
CA ILE A 29 4.25 1.85 -10.41
C ILE A 29 3.35 0.80 -11.03
N ARG A 30 3.28 -0.41 -10.45
CA ARG A 30 2.41 -1.48 -10.95
C ARG A 30 0.94 -1.06 -10.96
N PHE A 31 0.48 -0.40 -9.91
CA PHE A 31 -0.87 0.15 -9.82
C PHE A 31 -1.14 1.17 -10.93
N PHE A 32 -0.24 2.13 -11.17
CA PHE A 32 -0.46 3.18 -12.16
C PHE A 32 -0.25 2.73 -13.62
N VAL A 33 0.54 1.68 -13.85
CA VAL A 33 0.66 1.03 -15.16
C VAL A 33 -0.62 0.27 -15.49
N ASN A 34 -1.13 -0.53 -14.56
CA ASN A 34 -2.32 -1.35 -14.79
C ASN A 34 -3.63 -0.52 -14.73
N PHE A 35 -3.62 0.60 -14.00
CA PHE A 35 -4.78 1.49 -13.83
C PHE A 35 -4.40 2.96 -14.07
N PRO A 36 -4.11 3.36 -15.33
CA PRO A 36 -3.61 4.70 -15.65
C PRO A 36 -4.54 5.84 -15.22
N SER A 37 -5.85 5.60 -15.19
CA SER A 37 -6.85 6.59 -14.75
C SER A 37 -6.63 7.06 -13.31
N ALA A 38 -6.01 6.24 -12.44
CA ALA A 38 -5.70 6.63 -11.07
C ALA A 38 -4.66 7.76 -10.99
N LYS A 39 -3.83 7.93 -12.02
CA LYS A 39 -2.81 8.99 -12.06
C LYS A 39 -3.41 10.40 -12.11
N GLN A 40 -4.70 10.55 -12.47
CA GLN A 40 -5.38 11.85 -12.54
C GLN A 40 -5.25 12.68 -11.24
N HIS A 41 -5.11 12.01 -10.10
CA HIS A 41 -4.99 12.59 -8.76
C HIS A 41 -3.59 13.14 -8.44
N PHE A 42 -2.61 12.96 -9.33
CA PHE A 42 -1.20 13.26 -9.10
C PHE A 42 -0.63 14.22 -10.15
N SER A 43 -0.62 15.51 -9.81
CA SER A 43 -0.25 16.58 -10.75
C SER A 43 1.15 16.45 -11.37
N GLN A 44 2.14 15.88 -10.66
CA GLN A 44 3.52 15.83 -11.14
C GLN A 44 3.80 14.67 -12.09
N PHE A 45 3.02 13.58 -12.04
CA PHE A 45 3.27 12.39 -12.87
C PHE A 45 2.04 11.87 -13.62
N LYS A 46 0.91 12.60 -13.62
CA LYS A 46 -0.31 12.19 -14.33
C LYS A 46 -0.15 11.85 -15.82
N HIS A 47 0.87 12.41 -16.45
CA HIS A 47 1.17 12.28 -17.87
C HIS A 47 2.30 11.28 -18.16
N MET A 48 2.99 10.77 -17.14
CA MET A 48 4.09 9.83 -17.30
C MET A 48 3.52 8.46 -17.65
N GLU A 49 4.01 7.86 -18.73
CA GLU A 49 3.62 6.51 -19.16
C GLU A 49 4.73 5.50 -18.93
N ASP A 50 5.99 5.93 -19.01
CA ASP A 50 7.15 5.09 -18.76
C ASP A 50 7.29 4.78 -17.26
N PRO A 51 7.31 3.50 -16.86
CA PRO A 51 7.60 3.09 -15.49
C PRO A 51 8.90 3.67 -14.91
N LEU A 52 9.96 3.79 -15.73
CA LEU A 52 11.25 4.32 -15.28
C LEU A 52 11.17 5.82 -14.97
N GLU A 53 10.38 6.56 -15.74
CA GLU A 53 10.10 7.98 -15.46
C GLU A 53 9.28 8.14 -14.17
N MET A 54 8.27 7.29 -13.98
CA MET A 54 7.46 7.25 -12.76
C MET A 54 8.30 6.94 -11.51
N GLU A 55 9.26 6.03 -11.62
CA GLU A 55 10.18 5.67 -10.53
C GLU A 55 11.01 6.87 -10.03
N GLY A 56 11.42 7.74 -10.95
CA GLY A 56 12.13 8.99 -10.66
C GLY A 56 11.25 10.11 -10.07
N SER A 57 9.92 9.95 -10.08
CA SER A 57 9.00 10.99 -9.60
C SER A 57 9.04 11.17 -8.09
N VAL A 58 9.47 12.36 -7.65
CA VAL A 58 9.51 12.74 -6.22
C VAL A 58 8.14 12.64 -5.56
N GLN A 59 7.06 12.99 -6.27
CA GLN A 59 5.69 12.87 -5.75
C GLN A 59 5.29 11.41 -5.56
N LEU A 60 5.62 10.53 -6.51
CA LEU A 60 5.33 9.10 -6.41
C LEU A 60 6.08 8.47 -5.24
N ARG A 61 7.40 8.67 -5.15
CA ARG A 61 8.23 8.14 -4.04
C ARG A 61 7.73 8.62 -2.67
N LYS A 62 7.38 9.89 -2.55
CA LYS A 62 6.78 10.44 -1.31
C LYS A 62 5.44 9.79 -0.98
N HIS A 63 4.62 9.48 -1.98
CA HIS A 63 3.34 8.81 -1.75
C HIS A 63 3.55 7.35 -1.36
N GLY A 64 4.46 6.63 -2.02
CA GLY A 64 4.83 5.25 -1.68
C GLY A 64 5.21 5.10 -0.22
N ARG A 65 6.12 5.97 0.27
CA ARG A 65 6.48 5.99 1.71
C ARG A 65 5.29 6.25 2.64
N ARG A 66 4.34 7.12 2.24
CA ARG A 66 3.15 7.41 3.06
C ARG A 66 2.18 6.23 3.10
N VAL A 67 2.00 5.53 1.98
CA VAL A 67 1.18 4.31 1.93
C VAL A 67 1.77 3.26 2.86
N MET A 68 3.07 2.95 2.70
CA MET A 68 3.75 1.96 3.53
C MET A 68 3.74 2.34 5.01
N GLY A 69 3.97 3.62 5.36
CA GLY A 69 3.91 4.08 6.74
C GLY A 69 2.51 4.02 7.38
N ALA A 70 1.45 4.28 6.60
CA ALA A 70 0.08 4.15 7.08
C ALA A 70 -0.29 2.68 7.32
N VAL A 71 0.06 1.79 6.40
CA VAL A 71 -0.17 0.34 6.56
C VAL A 71 0.65 -0.19 7.74
N ASN A 72 1.90 0.24 7.89
CA ASN A 72 2.72 -0.11 9.05
C ASN A 72 2.07 0.31 10.37
N SER A 73 1.52 1.52 10.43
CA SER A 73 0.78 2.00 11.61
C SER A 73 -0.43 1.11 11.93
N VAL A 74 -1.13 0.60 10.91
CA VAL A 74 -2.24 -0.35 11.11
C VAL A 74 -1.71 -1.70 11.61
N VAL A 75 -0.69 -2.26 10.97
CA VAL A 75 -0.12 -3.58 11.33
C VAL A 75 0.40 -3.59 12.76
N GLU A 76 1.16 -2.57 13.16
CA GLU A 76 1.68 -2.45 14.53
C GLU A 76 0.57 -2.40 15.58
N ASN A 77 -0.56 -1.79 15.25
CA ASN A 77 -1.69 -1.56 16.14
C ASN A 77 -2.86 -2.51 15.94
N LEU A 78 -2.71 -3.64 15.23
CA LEU A 78 -3.83 -4.57 15.00
C LEU A 78 -4.55 -4.99 16.30
N GLY A 79 -3.83 -5.02 17.44
CA GLY A 79 -4.39 -5.36 18.76
C GLY A 79 -5.17 -4.24 19.45
N ASP A 80 -5.24 -3.07 18.82
CA ASP A 80 -5.89 -1.87 19.32
C ASP A 80 -6.88 -1.36 18.25
N PRO A 81 -8.15 -1.82 18.29
CA PRO A 81 -9.15 -1.46 17.29
C PRO A 81 -9.43 0.04 17.18
N GLU A 82 -9.29 0.78 18.29
CA GLU A 82 -9.50 2.23 18.30
C GLU A 82 -8.39 2.96 17.53
N LYS A 83 -7.13 2.56 17.71
CA LYS A 83 -6.01 3.10 16.93
C LYS A 83 -6.12 2.75 15.45
N VAL A 84 -6.46 1.50 15.12
CA VAL A 84 -6.68 1.08 13.73
C VAL A 84 -7.77 1.93 13.08
N THR A 85 -8.90 2.09 13.76
CA THR A 85 -10.02 2.93 13.29
C THR A 85 -9.60 4.37 13.10
N THR A 86 -8.79 4.92 14.01
CA THR A 86 -8.28 6.30 13.93
C THR A 86 -7.40 6.49 12.71
N VAL A 87 -6.41 5.61 12.49
CA VAL A 87 -5.50 5.68 11.33
C VAL A 87 -6.29 5.61 10.02
N LEU A 88 -7.15 4.59 9.88
CA LEU A 88 -7.96 4.40 8.67
C LEU A 88 -8.95 5.55 8.44
N SER A 89 -9.52 6.12 9.50
CA SER A 89 -10.42 7.28 9.39
C SER A 89 -9.70 8.52 8.89
N ILE A 90 -8.47 8.78 9.36
CA ILE A 90 -7.66 9.91 8.89
C ILE A 90 -7.33 9.73 7.40
N VAL A 91 -6.87 8.54 7.02
CA VAL A 91 -6.55 8.21 5.63
C VAL A 91 -7.80 8.35 4.75
N GLY A 92 -8.91 7.71 5.11
CA GLY A 92 -10.15 7.72 4.35
C GLY A 92 -10.75 9.12 4.18
N LYS A 93 -10.84 9.91 5.26
CA LYS A 93 -11.34 11.30 5.19
C LYS A 93 -10.47 12.16 4.31
N SER A 94 -9.15 12.03 4.39
CA SER A 94 -8.23 12.78 3.53
C SER A 94 -8.43 12.44 2.06
N HIS A 95 -8.49 11.15 1.71
CA HIS A 95 -8.67 10.73 0.32
C HIS A 95 -10.04 11.11 -0.24
N ALA A 96 -11.11 11.02 0.55
CA ALA A 96 -12.46 11.38 0.13
C ALA A 96 -12.65 12.90 -0.02
N LEU A 97 -12.29 13.68 1.01
CA LEU A 97 -12.66 15.09 1.09
C LEU A 97 -11.62 16.02 0.44
N LYS A 98 -10.33 15.73 0.64
CA LYS A 98 -9.24 16.57 0.13
C LYS A 98 -8.81 16.15 -1.26
N HIS A 99 -8.61 14.86 -1.47
CA HIS A 99 -8.06 14.34 -2.72
C HIS A 99 -9.15 13.90 -3.71
N LYS A 100 -10.40 13.72 -3.25
CA LYS A 100 -11.54 13.31 -4.07
C LYS A 100 -11.29 12.01 -4.86
N VAL A 101 -10.58 11.08 -4.22
CA VAL A 101 -10.24 9.78 -4.80
C VAL A 101 -11.44 8.84 -4.73
N GLU A 102 -11.74 8.20 -5.85
CA GLU A 102 -12.78 7.19 -5.94
C GLU A 102 -12.44 5.97 -5.06
N PRO A 103 -13.35 5.51 -4.19
CA PRO A 103 -13.06 4.41 -3.26
C PRO A 103 -12.62 3.11 -3.94
N VAL A 104 -12.99 2.89 -5.20
CA VAL A 104 -12.60 1.70 -5.98
C VAL A 104 -11.08 1.56 -6.07
N TYR A 105 -10.33 2.66 -6.11
CA TYR A 105 -8.87 2.61 -6.20
C TYR A 105 -8.22 2.05 -4.93
N PHE A 106 -8.85 2.15 -3.76
CA PHE A 106 -8.36 1.46 -2.55
C PHE A 106 -8.43 -0.06 -2.72
N LYS A 107 -9.55 -0.58 -3.22
CA LYS A 107 -9.72 -2.02 -3.46
C LYS A 107 -8.71 -2.53 -4.48
N ILE A 108 -8.52 -1.79 -5.56
CA ILE A 108 -7.55 -2.15 -6.60
C ILE A 108 -6.12 -2.14 -6.05
N LEU A 109 -5.75 -1.08 -5.32
CA LEU A 109 -4.42 -0.97 -4.71
C LEU A 109 -4.16 -2.11 -3.73
N THR A 110 -5.14 -2.50 -2.91
CA THR A 110 -5.01 -3.67 -2.02
C THR A 110 -4.74 -4.95 -2.82
N GLY A 111 -5.41 -5.16 -3.96
CA GLY A 111 -5.11 -6.29 -4.85
C GLY A 111 -3.67 -6.27 -5.36
N VAL A 112 -3.22 -5.12 -5.88
CA VAL A 112 -1.85 -4.95 -6.38
C VAL A 112 -0.81 -5.17 -5.27
N MET A 113 -1.08 -4.72 -4.05
CA MET A 113 -0.20 -4.98 -2.90
C MET A 113 -0.05 -6.48 -2.64
N LEU A 114 -1.15 -7.23 -2.62
CA LEU A 114 -1.14 -8.67 -2.39
C LEU A 114 -0.40 -9.43 -3.51
N GLU A 115 -0.58 -9.01 -4.77
CA GLU A 115 0.17 -9.55 -5.90
C GLU A 115 1.68 -9.33 -5.74
N VAL A 116 2.09 -8.10 -5.41
CA VAL A 116 3.51 -7.79 -5.18
C VAL A 116 4.08 -8.59 -4.01
N PHE A 117 3.34 -8.75 -2.92
CA PHE A 117 3.79 -9.56 -1.78
C PHE A 117 3.91 -11.04 -2.14
N ALA A 118 2.97 -11.59 -2.90
CA ALA A 118 3.03 -12.98 -3.36
C ALA A 118 4.22 -13.25 -4.30
N GLU A 119 4.61 -12.28 -5.12
CA GLU A 119 5.73 -12.41 -6.06
C GLU A 119 7.08 -12.14 -5.41
N GLU A 120 7.25 -10.99 -4.76
CA GLU A 120 8.55 -10.52 -4.25
C GLU A 120 8.90 -11.11 -2.88
N TYR A 121 7.88 -11.52 -2.11
CA TYR A 121 8.02 -12.07 -0.77
C TYR A 121 7.48 -13.50 -0.67
N ALA A 122 7.48 -14.28 -1.76
CA ALA A 122 6.92 -15.62 -1.84
C ALA A 122 7.37 -16.60 -0.72
N LYS A 123 8.57 -16.39 -0.16
CA LYS A 123 9.10 -17.20 0.95
C LYS A 123 8.43 -16.87 2.29
N ASP A 124 8.05 -15.62 2.50
CA ASP A 124 7.45 -15.10 3.73
C ASP A 124 5.91 -15.01 3.60
N PHE A 125 5.39 -14.74 2.40
CA PHE A 125 3.96 -14.62 2.07
C PHE A 125 3.42 -15.89 1.38
N THR A 126 3.59 -17.02 2.07
CA THR A 126 3.20 -18.36 1.59
C THR A 126 1.67 -18.52 1.43
N PRO A 127 1.17 -19.57 0.74
CA PRO A 127 -0.27 -19.81 0.64
C PRO A 127 -0.99 -19.89 1.99
N ASP A 128 -0.36 -20.46 3.01
CA ASP A 128 -0.95 -20.52 4.36
C ASP A 128 -1.06 -19.13 4.99
N VAL A 129 -0.09 -18.25 4.74
CA VAL A 129 -0.11 -16.84 5.19
C VAL A 129 -1.17 -16.03 4.43
N GLN A 130 -1.50 -16.40 3.19
CA GLN A 130 -2.55 -15.73 2.41
C GLN A 130 -3.98 -16.06 2.87
N LEU A 131 -4.14 -17.16 3.62
CA LEU A 131 -5.42 -17.59 4.19
C LEU A 131 -5.72 -16.97 5.56
N VAL A 132 -4.75 -16.23 6.12
CA VAL A 132 -4.82 -15.46 7.37
C VAL A 132 -5.44 -14.09 7.12
#